data_AF-A0A2V9UA49-F1
#
_entry.id   AF-A0A2V9UA49-F1
#
_cell.length_a   1.000
_cell.length_b   1.000
_cell.length_c   1.000
_cell.angle_alpha   90.00
_cell.angle_beta   90.00
_cell.angle_gamma   90.00
#
_symmetry.space_group_name_H-M   'P 1'
#
loop_
_entity.id
_entity.type
_entity.pdbx_description
1 polymer ?
#
loop_
_entity_poly.entity_id
_entity_poly.type
_entity_poly.pdbx_seq_one_letter_code
_entity_poly.pdbx_strand_id
1 'polypeptide(L)' 'MIVGVNKVENYEIAIYGSLADFAQQFGFPDAAGLLHLTLEEEKAADAKLTKLAETAINPRAEQERRAA' A
#
# COMPACT_ATOMS: atom_id res chain seq x y z
N MET A 1 -10.76 12.98 1.73
CA MET A 1 -11.60 11.90 1.15
C MET A 1 -10.70 10.68 0.97
N ILE A 2 -11.05 9.51 1.52
CA ILE A 2 -10.15 8.32 1.57
C ILE A 2 -9.74 7.83 0.17
N VAL A 3 -10.63 7.94 -0.82
CA VAL A 3 -10.37 7.57 -2.23
C VAL A 3 -9.22 8.36 -2.85
N GLY A 4 -9.07 9.64 -2.50
CA GLY A 4 -7.99 10.48 -3.02
C GLY A 4 -6.61 10.02 -2.55
N VAL A 5 -6.51 9.56 -1.30
CA VAL A 5 -5.26 9.08 -0.71
C VAL A 5 -4.89 7.71 -1.28
N ASN A 6 -5.85 6.76 -1.34
CA ASN A 6 -5.60 5.44 -1.97
C ASN A 6 -5.09 5.55 -3.42
N LYS A 7 -5.52 6.58 -4.15
CA LYS A 7 -5.02 6.82 -5.52
C LYS A 7 -3.55 7.25 -5.54
N VAL A 8 -3.12 8.04 -4.57
CA VAL A 8 -1.72 8.47 -4.44
C VAL A 8 -0.85 7.26 -4.08
N GLU A 9 -1.29 6.47 -3.09
CA GLU A 9 -0.60 5.25 -2.63
C GLU A 9 -0.43 4.24 -3.78
N ASN A 10 -1.48 3.99 -4.57
CA ASN A 10 -1.36 3.09 -5.73
C ASN A 10 -0.35 3.58 -6.78
N TYR A 11 -0.26 4.91 -6.96
CA TYR A 11 0.72 5.48 -7.88
C TYR A 11 2.15 5.28 -7.35
N GLU A 12 2.37 5.50 -6.05
CA GLU A 12 3.65 5.30 -5.39
C GLU A 12 4.07 3.82 -5.43
N ILE A 13 3.17 2.90 -5.13
CA ILE A 13 3.41 1.44 -5.25
C ILE A 13 3.86 1.06 -6.67
N ALA A 14 3.21 1.60 -7.71
CA ALA A 14 3.58 1.30 -9.10
C ALA A 14 4.96 1.85 -9.47
N ILE A 15 5.29 3.07 -9.01
CA ILE A 15 6.57 3.72 -9.26
C ILE A 15 7.70 2.99 -8.52
N TYR A 16 7.56 2.75 -7.22
CA TYR A 16 8.58 2.10 -6.41
C TYR A 16 8.82 0.65 -6.83
N GLY A 17 7.78 -0.08 -7.21
CA GLY A 17 7.93 -1.42 -7.79
C GLY A 17 8.77 -1.40 -9.06
N SER A 18 8.43 -0.50 -10.01
CA SER A 18 9.18 -0.37 -11.26
C SER A 18 10.63 0.07 -11.04
N LEU A 19 10.86 1.01 -10.12
CA LEU A 19 12.20 1.49 -9.79
C LEU A 19 13.04 0.41 -9.10
N ALA A 20 12.45 -0.39 -8.21
CA ALA A 20 13.15 -1.49 -7.55
C ALA A 20 13.59 -2.55 -8.57
N ASP A 21 12.72 -2.89 -9.53
CA ASP A 21 13.04 -3.81 -10.61
C ASP A 21 14.17 -3.28 -11.51
N PHE A 22 14.13 -1.99 -11.85
CA PHE A 22 15.22 -1.36 -12.61
C PHE A 22 16.53 -1.33 -11.81
N ALA A 23 16.48 -0.99 -10.53
CA ALA A 23 17.67 -0.99 -9.67
C ALA A 23 18.31 -2.40 -9.60
N GLN A 24 17.51 -3.47 -9.56
CA GLN A 24 18.02 -4.84 -9.66
C GLN A 24 18.68 -5.10 -11.03
N GLN A 25 18.02 -4.73 -12.13
CA GLN A 25 18.53 -4.95 -13.49
C GLN A 25 19.84 -4.21 -13.76
N PHE A 26 20.01 -3.00 -13.22
CA PHE A 26 21.23 -2.21 -13.38
C PHE A 26 22.34 -2.53 -12.37
N GLY A 27 22.11 -3.49 -11.45
CA GLY A 27 23.12 -3.92 -10.48
C GLY A 27 23.32 -2.96 -9.31
N PHE A 28 22.24 -2.29 -8.87
CA PHE A 28 22.21 -1.42 -7.69
C PHE A 28 21.45 -2.09 -6.52
N PRO A 29 22.04 -3.09 -5.84
CA PRO A 29 21.34 -3.88 -4.83
C PRO A 29 20.91 -3.08 -3.60
N ASP A 30 21.72 -2.11 -3.16
CA ASP A 30 21.39 -1.26 -2.01
C ASP A 30 20.19 -0.36 -2.31
N ALA A 31 20.16 0.22 -3.51
CA ALA A 31 19.03 1.03 -3.97
C ALA A 31 17.76 0.18 -4.12
N ALA A 32 17.87 -1.02 -4.70
CA ALA A 32 16.75 -1.96 -4.81
C ALA A 32 16.20 -2.34 -3.42
N GLY A 33 17.08 -2.57 -2.44
CA GLY A 33 16.69 -2.86 -1.07
C GLY A 33 15.92 -1.72 -0.40
N LEU A 34 16.40 -0.47 -0.56
CA LEU A 34 15.71 0.71 -0.04
C LEU A 34 14.36 0.93 -0.72
N LEU A 35 14.30 0.77 -2.05
CA LEU A 35 13.06 0.92 -2.82
C LEU A 35 12.03 -0.15 -2.46
N HIS A 36 12.47 -1.39 -2.19
CA HIS A 36 11.59 -2.44 -1.67
C HIS A 36 11.10 -2.14 -0.25
N LEU A 37 11.94 -1.58 0.62
CA LEU A 37 11.51 -1.17 1.96
C LEU A 37 10.40 -0.12 1.87
N THR A 38 10.60 0.93 1.06
CA THR A 38 9.57 1.96 0.85
C THR A 38 8.31 1.38 0.22
N LEU A 39 8.44 0.48 -0.78
CA LEU A 39 7.30 -0.20 -1.39
C LEU A 39 6.44 -0.96 -0.36
N GLU A 40 7.06 -1.64 0.60
CA GLU A 40 6.35 -2.35 1.66
C GLU A 40 5.67 -1.39 2.66
N GLU A 41 6.28 -0.23 2.93
CA GLU A 41 5.66 0.83 3.73
C GLU A 41 4.39 1.38 3.07
N GLU A 42 4.43 1.68 1.77
CA GLU A 42 3.25 2.19 1.03
C GLU A 42 2.14 1.12 0.93
N LYS A 43 2.49 -0.15 0.67
CA LYS A 43 1.50 -1.24 0.71
C LYS A 43 0.81 -1.36 2.08
N ALA A 44 1.57 -1.16 3.16
CA ALA A 44 1.00 -1.18 4.51
C ALA A 44 0.10 0.04 4.78
N ALA A 45 0.42 1.20 4.21
CA ALA A 45 -0.40 2.40 4.28
C ALA A 45 -1.72 2.23 3.49
N ASP A 46 -1.65 1.77 2.24
CA ASP A 46 -2.81 1.43 1.39
C ASP A 46 -3.74 0.41 2.09
N ALA A 47 -3.18 -0.64 2.71
CA ALA A 47 -3.97 -1.62 3.45
C ALA A 47 -4.70 -1.01 4.67
N LYS A 48 -4.04 -0.09 5.39
CA LYS A 48 -4.68 0.64 6.51
C LYS A 48 -5.79 1.56 6.00
N LEU A 49 -5.57 2.23 4.88
CA LEU A 49 -6.55 3.12 4.26
C LEU A 49 -7.76 2.36 3.72
N THR A 50 -7.53 1.19 3.12
CA THR A 50 -8.59 0.27 2.69
C THR A 50 -9.43 -0.18 3.88
N LYS A 51 -8.79 -0.62 4.98
CA LYS A 51 -9.50 -0.98 6.21
C LYS A 51 -10.27 0.21 6.81
N LEU A 52 -9.70 1.41 6.77
CA LEU A 52 -10.38 2.62 7.23
C LEU A 52 -11.59 2.95 6.33
N ALA A 53 -11.49 2.75 5.02
CA ALA A 53 -12.61 2.92 4.10
C ALA A 53 -13.75 1.93 4.40
N GLU A 54 -13.42 0.65 4.60
CA GLU A 54 -14.38 -0.41 4.94
C GLU A 54 -15.12 -0.11 6.25
N THR A 55 -14.38 0.28 7.29
CA THR A 55 -14.94 0.62 8.60
C THR A 55 -15.75 1.92 8.58
N ALA A 56 -15.33 2.92 7.80
CA ALA A 56 -16.06 4.18 7.64
C ALA A 56 -17.36 4.02 6.83
N ILE A 57 -17.39 3.09 5.87
CA ILE A 57 -18.56 2.85 5.02
C ILE A 57 -19.54 1.86 5.68
N ASN A 58 -19.08 0.96 6.55
CA ASN A 58 -19.96 -0.07 7.12
C ASN A 58 -19.72 -0.38 8.61
N PRO A 59 -20.32 0.39 9.54
CA PRO A 59 -20.34 0.03 10.96
C PRO A 59 -21.05 -1.31 11.25
N ARG A 60 -21.85 -1.86 10.32
CA ARG A 60 -22.44 -3.21 10.45
C ARG A 60 -21.48 -4.34 10.08
N ALA A 61 -20.47 -4.12 9.22
CA ALA A 61 -19.48 -5.15 8.87
C ALA A 61 -18.63 -5.57 10.08
N GLU A 62 -18.32 -4.62 10.97
CA GLU A 62 -17.59 -4.89 12.22
C GLU A 62 -18.44 -5.71 13.21
N GLN A 63 -19.77 -5.57 13.20
CA GLN A 63 -20.69 -6.35 14.04
C GLN A 63 -20.85 -7.80 13.55
N GLU A 64 -20.97 -8.03 12.24
CA GLU A 64 -21.09 -9.39 11.69
C GLU A 64 -19.81 -10.21 11.88
N ARG A 65 -18.63 -9.59 11.81
CA ARG A 65 -17.33 -10.27 12.04
C ARG A 65 -17.09 -10.66 13.50
N ARG A 66 -17.76 -10.01 14.46
CA ARG A 66 -17.71 -10.37 15.89
C ARG A 66 -18.77 -11.39 16.30
N ALA A 67 -19.77 -11.63 15.44
CA ALA A 67 -20.86 -12.57 15.69
C ALA A 67 -20.65 -13.96 15.04
N ALA A 68 -19.58 -14.12 14.24
CA ALA A 68 -19.13 -15.37 13.64
C ALA A 68 -17.88 -15.90 14.36
#